data_AF-A0A2S1LKH8-F1
#
_entry.id   AF-A0A2S1LKH8-F1
#
_cell.length_a   1.000
_cell.length_b   1.000
_cell.length_c   1.000
_cell.angle_alpha   90.00
_cell.angle_beta   90.00
_cell.angle_gamma   90.00
#
_symmetry.space_group_name_H-M   'P 1'
#
loop_
_entity.id
_entity.type
_entity.pdbx_description
1 polymer ?
#
loop_
_entity_poly.entity_id
_entity_poly.type
_entity_poly.pdbx_seq_one_letter_code
_entity_poly.pdbx_strand_id
1 'polypeptide(L)'
;MKQKTLHSQFILGHLSPLFIGGMIYILFRKSSLIMFSWIDNVEIQQEINSLRNHRLYFQNKMPEWIMFSLPDGFCVFSYMNLMFLLWNNQMNIKNSFWLLIIPIVAILSELEQLITLIPETFYMKDLVMYVIGGSIPFYFIKKQYPIISKYHENKNTTSDLVFNSRWHPLFCIWKQR
;
A
#
# COMPACT_ATOMS: atom_id res chain seq x y z
N MET A 1 1.42 -21.07 -11.99
CA MET A 1 0.79 -19.80 -12.38
C MET A 1 0.39 -18.93 -11.18
N LYS A 2 -0.39 -19.43 -10.20
CA LYS A 2 -0.81 -18.69 -8.99
C LYS A 2 0.35 -18.04 -8.18
N GLN A 3 1.47 -18.74 -8.04
CA GLN A 3 2.64 -18.23 -7.30
C GLN A 3 3.37 -17.10 -8.05
N LYS A 4 3.46 -17.18 -9.38
CA LYS A 4 4.07 -16.14 -10.23
C LYS A 4 3.24 -14.85 -10.21
N THR A 5 1.91 -14.97 -10.15
CA THR A 5 1.02 -13.81 -10.04
C THR A 5 1.08 -13.13 -8.67
N LEU A 6 1.23 -13.90 -7.59
CA LEU A 6 1.38 -13.35 -6.23
C LEU A 6 2.71 -12.61 -6.04
N HIS A 7 3.81 -13.18 -6.53
CA HIS A 7 5.12 -12.54 -6.45
C HIS A 7 5.18 -11.22 -7.23
N SER A 8 4.58 -11.20 -8.43
CA SER A 8 4.48 -9.97 -9.24
C SER A 8 3.64 -8.90 -8.54
N GLN A 9 2.51 -9.27 -7.94
CA GLN A 9 1.68 -8.36 -7.14
C GLN A 9 2.43 -7.80 -5.93
N PHE A 10 3.24 -8.62 -5.25
CA PHE A 10 4.02 -8.15 -4.10
C PHE A 10 5.06 -7.10 -4.52
N ILE A 11 5.81 -7.37 -5.58
CA ILE A 11 6.84 -6.43 -6.06
C ILE A 11 6.20 -5.16 -6.62
N LEU A 12 5.26 -5.29 -7.56
CA LEU A 12 4.69 -4.14 -8.28
C LEU A 12 3.61 -3.40 -7.47
N GLY A 13 2.87 -4.11 -6.62
CA GLY A 13 1.75 -3.55 -5.87
C GLY A 13 2.13 -3.04 -4.49
N HIS A 14 3.19 -3.58 -3.87
CA HIS A 14 3.62 -3.18 -2.52
C HIS A 14 5.01 -2.54 -2.53
N LEU A 15 6.05 -3.26 -2.95
CA LEU A 15 7.43 -2.80 -2.80
C LEU A 15 7.74 -1.56 -3.66
N SER A 16 7.38 -1.55 -4.93
CA SER A 16 7.67 -0.40 -5.81
C SER A 16 6.97 0.89 -5.38
N PRO A 17 5.65 0.94 -5.10
CA PRO A 17 5.02 2.18 -4.64
C PRO A 17 5.53 2.63 -3.28
N LEU A 18 5.84 1.69 -2.36
CA LEU A 18 6.41 2.05 -1.06
C LEU A 18 7.79 2.69 -1.23
N PHE A 19 8.64 2.12 -2.07
CA PHE A 19 9.97 2.64 -2.34
C PHE A 19 9.91 4.01 -3.02
N ILE A 20 9.10 4.15 -4.08
CA ILE A 20 8.96 5.41 -4.81
C ILE A 20 8.37 6.50 -3.90
N GLY A 21 7.29 6.20 -3.19
CA GLY A 21 6.67 7.13 -2.24
C GLY A 21 7.65 7.54 -1.13
N GLY A 22 8.35 6.57 -0.54
CA GLY A 22 9.36 6.83 0.48
C GLY A 22 10.52 7.70 -0.01
N MET A 23 11.02 7.46 -1.23
CA MET A 23 12.07 8.29 -1.82
C MET A 23 11.60 9.73 -2.05
N ILE A 24 10.40 9.93 -2.62
CA ILE A 24 9.83 11.28 -2.80
C ILE A 24 9.67 11.96 -1.43
N TYR A 25 9.18 11.24 -0.42
CA TYR A 25 9.01 11.76 0.93
C TYR A 25 10.34 12.21 1.55
N ILE A 26 11.39 11.38 1.48
CA ILE A 26 12.71 11.72 2.03
C ILE A 26 13.30 12.94 1.29
N LEU A 27 13.17 12.97 -0.03
CA LEU A 27 13.77 14.01 -0.87
C LEU A 27 13.07 15.37 -0.80
N PHE A 28 11.73 15.41 -0.63
CA PHE A 28 10.94 16.64 -0.76
C PHE A 28 10.31 17.13 0.55
N ARG A 29 10.17 16.30 1.59
CA ARG A 29 9.58 16.74 2.86
C ARG A 29 10.58 17.49 3.75
N LYS A 30 10.08 18.24 4.74
CA LYS A 30 10.92 19.00 5.70
C LYS A 30 11.68 18.03 6.63
N SER A 31 12.91 18.38 6.99
CA SER A 31 13.77 17.61 7.91
C SER A 31 13.27 17.60 9.37
N SER A 32 12.31 18.44 9.73
CA SER A 32 11.80 18.57 11.11
C SER A 32 10.85 17.44 11.53
N LEU A 33 10.65 16.43 10.70
CA LEU A 33 9.75 15.29 10.99
C LEU A 33 10.49 14.21 11.77
N ILE A 34 9.76 13.50 12.65
CA ILE A 34 10.27 12.42 13.50
C ILE A 34 11.05 11.36 12.70
N MET A 35 10.65 11.08 11.46
CA MET A 35 11.35 10.13 10.58
C MET A 35 12.82 10.50 10.35
N PHE A 36 13.18 11.79 10.33
CA PHE A 36 14.58 12.21 10.17
C PHE A 36 15.41 11.94 11.43
N SER A 37 14.80 11.93 12.62
CA SER A 37 15.51 11.48 13.83
C SER A 37 15.91 10.00 13.76
N TRP A 38 15.12 9.17 13.08
CA TRP A 38 15.47 7.77 12.85
C TRP A 38 16.62 7.66 11.85
N ILE A 39 16.61 8.50 10.81
CA ILE A 39 17.69 8.58 9.82
C ILE A 39 19.00 9.09 10.46
N ASP A 40 18.92 10.07 11.36
CA ASP A 40 20.05 10.62 12.08
C ASP A 40 20.77 9.53 12.90
N ASN A 41 20.03 8.56 13.45
CA ASN A 41 20.59 7.42 14.19
C ASN A 41 21.31 6.39 13.29
N VAL A 42 21.14 6.45 11.97
CA VAL A 42 21.72 5.49 11.01
C VAL A 42 22.91 6.10 10.27
N GLU A 43 23.31 7.34 10.59
CA GLU A 43 24.43 8.06 9.97
C GLU A 43 24.30 8.33 8.45
N ILE A 44 23.18 8.01 7.80
CA ILE A 44 22.92 8.21 6.35
C ILE A 44 22.51 9.66 6.01
N GLN A 45 22.59 10.56 7.00
CA GLN A 45 22.09 11.92 6.88
C GLN A 45 22.89 12.75 5.85
N GLN A 46 24.18 12.45 5.67
CA GLN A 46 25.04 13.17 4.73
C GLN A 46 24.64 12.89 3.27
N GLU A 47 24.38 11.63 2.94
CA GLU A 47 23.94 11.19 1.62
C GLU A 47 22.57 11.77 1.29
N ILE A 48 21.65 11.73 2.25
CA ILE A 48 20.31 12.31 2.10
C ILE A 48 20.40 13.83 1.90
N ASN A 49 21.24 14.54 2.66
CA ASN A 49 21.44 15.97 2.48
C ASN A 49 22.08 16.30 1.13
N SER A 50 23.04 15.49 0.65
CA SER A 50 23.61 15.65 -0.68
C SER A 50 22.55 15.53 -1.78
N LEU A 51 21.67 14.53 -1.70
CA LEU A 51 20.55 14.38 -2.65
C LEU A 51 19.56 15.55 -2.57
N ARG A 52 19.33 16.07 -1.36
CA ARG A 52 18.44 17.21 -1.11
C ARG A 52 18.99 18.54 -1.61
N ASN A 53 20.29 18.69 -1.79
CA ASN A 53 20.87 19.91 -2.38
C ASN A 53 20.37 20.14 -3.82
N HIS A 54 20.02 19.07 -4.54
CA HIS A 54 19.42 19.16 -5.87
C HIS A 54 17.91 19.43 -5.83
N ARG A 55 17.27 19.41 -4.65
CA ARG A 55 15.82 19.61 -4.49
C ARG A 55 15.35 20.93 -5.08
N LEU A 56 16.08 22.03 -4.85
CA LEU A 56 15.68 23.36 -5.33
C LEU A 56 15.52 23.42 -6.85
N TYR A 57 16.32 22.64 -7.59
CA TYR A 57 16.22 22.55 -9.05
C TYR A 57 14.96 21.82 -9.50
N PHE A 58 14.57 20.75 -8.80
CA PHE A 58 13.39 19.95 -9.13
C PHE A 58 12.09 20.54 -8.57
N GLN A 59 12.14 21.17 -7.41
CA GLN A 59 10.98 21.74 -6.72
C GLN A 59 10.30 22.83 -7.56
N ASN A 60 11.06 23.64 -8.31
CA ASN A 60 10.50 24.67 -9.19
C ASN A 60 9.85 24.11 -10.47
N LYS A 61 10.12 22.84 -10.82
CA LYS A 61 9.61 22.19 -12.03
C LYS A 61 8.50 21.18 -11.74
N MET A 62 8.39 20.70 -10.50
CA MET A 62 7.40 19.70 -10.11
C MET A 62 6.17 20.36 -9.46
N PRO A 63 4.95 19.91 -9.81
CA PRO A 63 3.75 20.31 -9.09
C PRO A 63 3.80 19.88 -7.61
N GLU A 64 3.30 20.73 -6.73
CA GLU A 64 3.22 20.48 -5.28
C GLU A 64 2.53 19.14 -4.94
N TRP A 65 1.50 18.76 -5.70
CA TRP A 65 0.75 17.53 -5.46
C TRP A 65 1.57 16.26 -5.70
N ILE A 66 2.59 16.31 -6.57
CA ILE A 66 3.52 15.19 -6.77
C ILE A 66 4.44 15.06 -5.56
N MET A 67 4.83 16.18 -4.97
CA MET A 67 5.78 16.21 -3.86
C MET A 67 5.13 15.90 -2.52
N PHE A 68 3.88 16.32 -2.32
CA PHE A 68 3.19 16.24 -1.03
C PHE A 68 2.07 15.20 -1.00
N SER A 69 1.23 15.10 -2.05
CA SER A 69 0.05 14.20 -2.05
C SER A 69 0.35 12.78 -2.55
N LEU A 70 1.22 12.67 -3.56
CA LEU A 70 1.52 11.39 -4.21
C LEU A 70 2.19 10.36 -3.29
N PRO A 71 3.17 10.72 -2.43
CA PRO A 71 3.79 9.76 -1.51
C PRO A 71 2.76 9.09 -0.59
N ASP A 72 1.82 9.90 -0.08
CA ASP A 72 0.81 9.45 0.87
C ASP A 72 -0.23 8.54 0.19
N GLY A 73 -0.62 8.85 -1.06
CA GLY A 73 -1.43 7.95 -1.91
C GLY A 73 -0.73 6.62 -2.24
N PHE A 74 0.57 6.63 -2.54
CA PHE A 74 1.34 5.41 -2.77
C PHE A 74 1.46 4.54 -1.52
N CYS A 75 1.54 5.15 -0.33
CA CYS A 75 1.52 4.42 0.93
C CYS A 75 0.20 3.65 1.11
N VAL A 76 -0.94 4.33 0.91
CA VAL A 76 -2.26 3.68 0.99
C VAL A 76 -2.40 2.58 -0.06
N PHE A 77 -2.00 2.83 -1.31
CA PHE A 77 -2.01 1.83 -2.37
C PHE A 77 -1.15 0.58 -2.02
N SER A 78 0.05 0.82 -1.50
CA SER A 78 0.98 -0.23 -1.11
C SER A 78 0.43 -1.10 0.03
N TYR A 79 -0.15 -0.45 1.04
CA TYR A 79 -0.81 -1.11 2.17
C TYR A 79 -1.95 -2.01 1.71
N MET A 80 -2.83 -1.48 0.86
CA MET A 80 -4.02 -2.20 0.38
C MET A 80 -3.62 -3.45 -0.39
N ASN A 81 -2.65 -3.36 -1.31
CA ASN A 81 -2.14 -4.53 -2.03
C ASN A 81 -1.51 -5.58 -1.10
N LEU A 82 -0.75 -5.14 -0.09
CA LEU A 82 -0.18 -6.05 0.90
C LEU A 82 -1.27 -6.79 1.67
N MET A 83 -2.30 -6.07 2.14
CA MET A 83 -3.44 -6.67 2.84
C MET A 83 -4.17 -7.69 1.98
N PHE A 84 -4.37 -7.38 0.71
CA PHE A 84 -4.96 -8.34 -0.23
C PHE A 84 -4.10 -9.58 -0.44
N LEU A 85 -2.78 -9.43 -0.52
CA LEU A 85 -1.86 -10.56 -0.60
C LEU A 85 -1.91 -11.44 0.64
N LEU A 86 -1.96 -10.85 1.83
CA LEU A 86 -2.08 -11.58 3.10
C LEU A 86 -3.36 -12.41 3.15
N TRP A 87 -4.46 -11.91 2.58
CA TRP A 87 -5.72 -12.64 2.46
C TRP A 87 -5.88 -13.44 1.16
N ASN A 88 -4.79 -13.75 0.44
CA ASN A 88 -4.82 -14.53 -0.80
C ASN A 88 -5.80 -13.99 -1.86
N ASN A 89 -5.99 -12.67 -1.92
CA ASN A 89 -6.96 -11.97 -2.76
C ASN A 89 -8.41 -12.43 -2.54
N GLN A 90 -8.74 -12.96 -1.36
CA GLN A 90 -10.10 -13.30 -0.94
C GLN A 90 -10.68 -12.17 -0.09
N MET A 91 -11.85 -11.67 -0.46
CA MET A 91 -12.56 -10.65 0.31
C MET A 91 -13.71 -11.27 1.10
N ASN A 92 -13.64 -11.12 2.41
CA ASN A 92 -14.75 -11.35 3.32
C ASN A 92 -15.16 -10.01 3.94
N ILE A 93 -16.45 -9.83 4.25
CA ILE A 93 -16.97 -8.62 4.92
C ILE A 93 -16.18 -8.28 6.20
N LYS A 94 -15.78 -9.31 6.98
CA LYS A 94 -14.97 -9.13 8.19
C LYS A 94 -13.56 -8.59 7.91
N ASN A 95 -12.94 -9.01 6.81
CA ASN A 95 -11.59 -8.58 6.44
C ASN A 95 -11.61 -7.21 5.76
N SER A 96 -12.71 -6.88 5.06
CA SER A 96 -12.89 -5.57 4.44
C SER A 96 -12.88 -4.44 5.45
N PHE A 97 -13.34 -4.68 6.68
CA PHE A 97 -13.25 -3.70 7.77
C PHE A 97 -11.79 -3.34 8.06
N TRP A 98 -10.93 -4.33 8.28
CA TRP A 98 -9.50 -4.12 8.57
C TRP A 98 -8.77 -3.42 7.44
N LEU A 99 -9.14 -3.73 6.20
CA LEU A 99 -8.55 -3.14 5.01
C LEU A 99 -8.91 -1.64 4.86
N LEU A 100 -10.09 -1.23 5.31
CA LEU A 100 -10.54 0.17 5.19
C LEU A 100 -10.06 1.08 6.34
N ILE A 101 -9.53 0.53 7.44
CA ILE A 101 -9.08 1.33 8.59
C ILE A 101 -8.05 2.38 8.15
N ILE A 102 -7.00 1.98 7.43
CA ILE A 102 -5.92 2.91 7.05
C ILE A 102 -6.42 4.03 6.11
N PRO A 103 -7.13 3.73 4.99
CA PRO A 103 -7.70 4.79 4.16
C PRO A 103 -8.67 5.72 4.92
N ILE A 104 -9.49 5.17 5.81
CA ILE A 104 -10.45 5.96 6.59
C ILE A 104 -9.71 6.88 7.56
N VAL A 105 -8.72 6.36 8.30
CA VAL A 105 -7.91 7.17 9.23
C VAL A 105 -7.19 8.28 8.48
N ALA A 106 -6.61 7.99 7.30
CA ALA A 106 -5.95 9.00 6.47
C ALA A 106 -6.92 10.12 6.02
N ILE A 107 -8.13 9.77 5.58
CA ILE A 107 -9.15 10.75 5.21
C ILE A 107 -9.60 11.56 6.44
N LEU A 108 -9.83 10.90 7.58
CA LEU A 108 -10.23 11.57 8.82
C LEU A 108 -9.16 12.55 9.31
N SER A 109 -7.87 12.20 9.21
CA SER A 109 -6.79 13.11 9.60
C SER A 109 -6.72 14.38 8.74
N GLU A 110 -7.16 14.33 7.48
CA GLU A 110 -7.28 15.54 6.64
C GLU A 110 -8.54 16.35 6.99
N LEU A 111 -9.64 15.67 7.35
CA LEU A 111 -10.86 16.34 7.81
C LEU A 111 -10.67 17.04 9.16
N GLU A 112 -9.84 16.48 10.04
CA GLU A 112 -9.47 17.12 11.31
C GLU A 112 -8.68 18.41 11.08
N GLN A 113 -7.79 18.46 10.09
CA GLN A 113 -7.08 19.68 9.69
C GLN A 113 -8.03 20.77 9.18
N LEU A 114 -9.11 20.37 8.51
CA LEU A 114 -10.19 21.26 8.05
C LEU A 114 -10.92 21.95 9.22
N ILE A 115 -11.14 21.24 10.32
CA ILE A 115 -11.88 21.73 11.50
C ILE A 115 -10.99 22.60 12.40
N THR A 116 -9.70 22.27 12.51
CA THR A 116 -8.79 22.91 13.49
C THR A 116 -8.20 24.25 13.05
N LEU A 117 -8.64 24.85 11.93
CA LEU A 117 -8.20 26.19 11.47
C LEU A 117 -6.67 26.32 11.40
N ILE A 118 -5.96 25.21 11.16
CA ILE A 118 -4.52 25.21 10.89
C ILE A 118 -4.35 25.61 9.42
N PRO A 119 -3.87 26.83 9.09
CA PRO A 119 -4.20 27.45 7.80
C PRO A 119 -3.46 26.93 6.57
N GLU A 120 -2.61 25.91 6.64
CA GLU A 120 -1.56 25.75 5.61
C GLU A 120 -1.50 24.41 4.85
N THR A 121 -2.25 23.37 5.20
CA THR A 121 -1.97 22.02 4.62
C THR A 121 -3.16 21.28 4.01
N PHE A 122 -4.39 21.78 4.10
CA PHE A 122 -5.51 21.08 3.48
C PHE A 122 -5.46 21.19 1.95
N TYR A 123 -4.87 20.19 1.31
CA TYR A 123 -4.92 20.04 -0.14
C TYR A 123 -5.98 19.01 -0.50
N MET A 124 -7.03 19.45 -1.21
CA MET A 124 -8.05 18.55 -1.79
C MET A 124 -7.44 17.38 -2.61
N LYS A 125 -6.20 17.56 -3.08
CA LYS A 125 -5.44 16.58 -3.84
C LYS A 125 -5.01 15.38 -2.97
N ASP A 126 -4.81 15.57 -1.66
CA ASP A 126 -4.47 14.49 -0.72
C ASP A 126 -5.65 13.52 -0.58
N LEU A 127 -6.87 14.05 -0.39
CA LEU A 127 -8.10 13.26 -0.38
C LEU A 127 -8.29 12.47 -1.67
N VAL A 128 -8.07 13.12 -2.82
CA VAL A 128 -8.15 12.44 -4.13
C VAL A 128 -7.12 11.31 -4.21
N MET A 129 -5.89 11.52 -3.75
CA MET A 129 -4.85 10.48 -3.76
C MET A 129 -5.16 9.32 -2.83
N TYR A 130 -5.73 9.56 -1.65
CA TYR A 130 -6.16 8.48 -0.74
C TYR A 130 -7.30 7.67 -1.34
N VAL A 131 -8.29 8.32 -1.95
CA VAL A 131 -9.41 7.63 -2.60
C VAL A 131 -8.92 6.81 -3.79
N ILE A 132 -8.05 7.37 -4.63
CA ILE A 132 -7.48 6.67 -5.79
C ILE A 132 -6.62 5.49 -5.32
N GLY A 133 -5.69 5.72 -4.40
CA GLY A 133 -4.80 4.70 -3.85
C GLY A 133 -5.55 3.56 -3.16
N GLY A 134 -6.64 3.89 -2.46
CA GLY A 134 -7.52 2.90 -1.84
C GLY A 134 -8.37 2.12 -2.85
N SER A 135 -8.83 2.75 -3.93
CA SER A 135 -9.78 2.15 -4.88
C SER A 135 -9.12 1.27 -5.94
N ILE A 136 -7.94 1.66 -6.44
CA ILE A 136 -7.23 0.95 -7.52
C ILE A 136 -7.01 -0.55 -7.21
N PRO A 137 -6.57 -0.96 -6.00
CA PRO A 137 -6.35 -2.37 -5.68
C PRO A 137 -7.60 -3.25 -5.81
N PHE A 138 -8.78 -2.71 -5.47
CA PHE A 138 -10.06 -3.43 -5.66
C PHE A 138 -10.32 -3.75 -7.14
N TYR A 139 -10.02 -2.81 -8.04
CA TYR A 139 -10.19 -3.00 -9.47
C TYR A 139 -9.29 -4.12 -10.01
N PHE A 140 -8.01 -4.13 -9.62
CA PHE A 140 -7.07 -5.18 -10.04
C PHE A 140 -7.49 -6.56 -9.56
N ILE A 141 -7.98 -6.68 -8.32
CA ILE A 141 -8.37 -7.98 -7.75
C ILE A 141 -9.66 -8.50 -8.37
N LYS A 142 -10.65 -7.63 -8.60
CA LYS A 142 -11.88 -8.01 -9.29
C LYS A 142 -11.60 -8.58 -10.69
N LYS A 143 -10.62 -8.02 -11.41
CA LYS A 143 -10.16 -8.53 -12.70
C LYS A 143 -9.47 -9.89 -12.60
N GLN A 144 -8.79 -10.15 -11.48
CA GLN A 144 -8.03 -11.37 -11.26
C GLN A 144 -8.86 -12.54 -10.74
N TYR A 145 -9.99 -12.25 -10.07
CA TYR A 145 -10.95 -13.23 -9.57
C TYR A 145 -11.49 -14.20 -10.65
N PRO A 146 -12.02 -13.74 -11.81
CA PRO A 146 -12.53 -14.65 -12.84
C PRO A 146 -11.44 -15.52 -13.50
N ILE A 147 -10.19 -15.06 -13.47
CA ILE A 147 -9.04 -15.84 -13.99
C ILE A 147 -8.72 -17.00 -13.04
N ILE A 148 -8.74 -16.72 -11.73
CA ILE A 148 -8.46 -17.73 -10.70
C ILE A 148 -9.60 -18.75 -10.61
N SER A 149 -10.87 -18.32 -10.74
CA SER A 149 -12.02 -19.22 -10.69
C SER A 149 -12.02 -20.21 -11.87
N LYS A 150 -11.80 -19.74 -13.10
CA LYS A 150 -11.67 -20.60 -14.29
C LYS A 150 -10.51 -21.59 -14.18
N TYR A 151 -9.40 -21.17 -13.57
CA TYR A 151 -8.27 -22.08 -13.35
C TYR A 151 -8.60 -23.16 -12.31
N HIS A 152 -9.27 -22.81 -11.21
CA HIS A 152 -9.69 -23.77 -10.19
C HIS A 152 -10.72 -24.78 -10.73
N GLU A 153 -11.67 -24.34 -11.56
CA GLU A 153 -12.65 -25.22 -12.21
C GLU A 153 -11.97 -26.23 -13.15
N ASN A 154 -11.04 -25.78 -13.99
CA ASN A 154 -10.30 -26.65 -14.93
C ASN A 154 -9.30 -27.59 -14.22
N LYS A 155 -8.86 -27.23 -13.00
CA LYS A 155 -7.99 -28.08 -12.19
C LYS A 155 -8.77 -29.16 -11.45
N ASN A 156 -9.99 -28.88 -11.00
CA ASN A 156 -10.84 -29.87 -10.34
C ASN A 156 -11.18 -31.03 -11.29
N THR A 157 -11.36 -30.78 -12.59
CA THR A 157 -11.54 -31.83 -13.61
C THR A 157 -10.32 -32.73 -13.81
N THR A 158 -9.13 -32.31 -13.36
CA THR A 158 -7.86 -33.05 -13.50
C THR A 158 -7.28 -33.51 -12.16
N SER A 159 -7.79 -33.04 -11.02
CA SER A 159 -7.23 -33.29 -9.68
C SER A 159 -7.99 -34.31 -8.85
N ASP A 160 -9.06 -34.92 -9.36
CA ASP A 160 -9.76 -36.04 -8.69
C ASP A 160 -8.86 -37.26 -8.45
N LEU A 161 -7.65 -37.30 -9.04
CA LEU A 161 -6.68 -38.37 -8.83
C LEU A 161 -5.56 -38.07 -7.82
N VAL A 162 -5.38 -36.86 -7.27
CA VAL A 162 -4.14 -36.54 -6.50
C VAL A 162 -4.33 -35.69 -5.23
N PHE A 163 -5.48 -35.04 -5.00
CA PHE A 163 -5.55 -33.96 -3.98
C PHE A 163 -6.16 -34.35 -2.63
N ASN A 164 -5.58 -35.32 -1.91
CA ASN A 164 -6.03 -35.62 -0.53
C ASN A 164 -4.95 -35.73 0.56
N SER A 165 -3.81 -35.02 0.49
CA SER A 165 -2.77 -35.23 1.53
C SER A 165 -1.97 -34.02 2.05
N ARG A 166 -2.28 -32.75 1.68
CA ARG A 166 -1.33 -31.66 1.97
C ARG A 166 -1.75 -30.52 2.92
N TRP A 167 -2.93 -30.53 3.55
CA TRP A 167 -3.35 -29.41 4.42
C TRP A 167 -3.99 -29.77 5.77
N HIS A 168 -3.89 -31.03 6.22
CA HIS A 168 -4.54 -31.46 7.46
C HIS A 168 -3.84 -31.15 8.82
N PRO A 169 -2.59 -30.67 8.97
CA PRO A 169 -2.04 -30.43 10.31
C PRO A 169 -2.19 -29.00 10.86
N LEU A 170 -2.41 -27.97 10.04
CA LEU A 170 -2.31 -26.57 10.52
C LEU A 170 -3.62 -25.95 11.03
N PHE A 171 -4.76 -26.66 10.91
CA PHE A 171 -6.06 -26.17 11.38
C PHE A 171 -6.56 -26.79 12.70
N CYS A 172 -5.81 -27.71 13.32
CA CYS A 172 -6.24 -28.35 14.58
C CYS A 172 -5.88 -27.59 15.87
N ILE A 173 -5.14 -26.47 15.81
CA ILE A 173 -4.64 -25.80 17.03
C ILE A 173 -5.62 -24.75 17.61
N TRP A 174 -6.70 -24.40 16.92
CA TRP A 174 -7.61 -23.31 17.35
C TRP A 174 -9.06 -23.72 17.65
N LYS A 175 -9.31 -25.00 17.98
CA LYS A 175 -10.63 -25.48 18.42
C LYS A 175 -10.59 -26.23 19.76
N GLN A 176 -9.98 -25.62 20.78
CA GLN A 176 -10.19 -25.99 22.18
C GLN A 176 -9.64 -24.89 23.11
N ARG A 177 -10.45 -23.84 23.31
CA ARG A 177 -10.60 -23.11 24.57
C ARG A 177 -11.84 -22.22 24.47
#